data_AF-A0A0A8Z5G4-F1
#
_entry.id   AF-A0A0A8Z5G4-F1
#
_cell.length_a   1.000
_cell.length_b   1.000
_cell.length_c   1.000
_cell.angle_alpha   90.00
_cell.angle_beta   90.00
_cell.angle_gamma   90.00
#
_symmetry.space_group_name_H-M   'P 1'
#
loop_
_entity.id
_entity.type
_entity.pdbx_description
1 polymer ?
#
loop_
_entity_poly.entity_id
_entity_poly.type
_entity_poly.pdbx_seq_one_letter_code
_entity_poly.pdbx_strand_id
1 'polypeptide(L)' 'MCSHCHAFAKLVSEKYKRQILIKDPNCLHKFEGGKCSCEDYW' A
#
# COMPACT_ATOMS: atom_id res chain seq x y z
N MET A 1 -5.45 7.62 1.60
CA MET A 1 -5.99 6.26 1.87
C MET A 1 -6.22 6.08 3.37
N CYS A 2 -7.13 5.23 3.85
CA CYS A 2 -7.32 5.05 5.30
C CYS A 2 -6.24 4.13 5.92
N SER A 3 -5.85 4.29 7.19
CA SER A 3 -4.79 3.47 7.83
C SER A 3 -5.08 1.96 7.81
N HIS A 4 -6.34 1.55 7.98
CA HIS A 4 -6.75 0.15 7.87
C HIS A 4 -6.62 -0.39 6.44
N CYS A 5 -7.06 0.40 5.46
CA CYS A 5 -6.95 0.10 4.04
C CYS A 5 -5.47 -0.07 3.65
N HIS A 6 -4.63 0.78 4.24
CA HIS A 6 -3.18 0.79 4.06
C HIS A 6 -2.53 -0.50 4.58
N ALA A 7 -2.85 -0.89 5.82
CA ALA A 7 -2.38 -2.13 6.43
C ALA A 7 -2.86 -3.37 5.67
N PHE A 8 -4.11 -3.37 5.19
CA PHE A 8 -4.65 -4.45 4.37
C PHE A 8 -3.87 -4.60 3.06
N ALA A 9 -3.62 -3.50 2.33
CA ALA A 9 -2.87 -3.54 1.08
C ALA A 9 -1.41 -4.02 1.29
N LYS A 10 -0.77 -3.63 2.41
CA LYS A 10 0.53 -4.19 2.82
C LYS A 10 0.46 -5.72 2.99
N LEU A 11 -0.50 -6.21 3.78
CA LEU A 11 -0.71 -7.66 3.99
C LEU A 11 -0.96 -8.42 2.70
N VAL A 12 -1.78 -7.88 1.79
CA VAL A 12 -2.04 -8.50 0.49
C VAL A 12 -0.77 -8.53 -0.36
N SER A 13 0.00 -7.44 -0.39
CA SER A 13 1.26 -7.40 -1.15
C SER A 13 2.28 -8.42 -0.63
N GLU A 14 2.40 -8.56 0.70
CA GLU A 14 3.27 -9.56 1.33
C GLU A 14 2.82 -10.99 1.06
N LYS A 15 1.54 -11.29 1.32
CA LYS A 15 0.98 -12.65 1.20
C LYS A 15 1.02 -13.18 -0.22
N TYR A 16 0.66 -12.34 -1.19
CA TYR A 16 0.61 -12.74 -2.59
C TYR A 16 1.91 -12.45 -3.35
N LYS A 17 2.93 -11.88 -2.69
CA LYS A 17 4.20 -11.43 -3.29
C LYS A 17 3.96 -10.64 -4.58
N ARG A 18 2.96 -9.77 -4.57
CA ARG A 18 2.56 -8.96 -5.72
C ARG A 18 2.74 -7.49 -5.42
N GLN A 19 3.16 -6.77 -6.44
CA GLN A 19 3.15 -5.32 -6.42
C GLN A 19 1.71 -4.82 -6.59
N ILE A 20 1.27 -3.91 -5.73
CA ILE A 20 -0.05 -3.27 -5.80
C ILE A 20 0.17 -1.77 -5.95
N LEU A 21 -0.48 -1.16 -6.94
CA LEU A 21 -0.46 0.28 -7.17
C LEU A 21 -1.84 0.84 -6.92
N ILE A 22 -1.95 1.75 -5.95
CA ILE A 22 -3.20 2.43 -5.63
C ILE A 22 -2.96 3.92 -5.82
N LYS A 23 -3.70 4.52 -6.76
CA LYS A 23 -3.71 5.96 -7.00
C LYS A 23 -4.86 6.55 -6.20
N ASP A 24 -4.54 7.42 -5.25
CA ASP A 24 -5.49 8.29 -4.59
C ASP A 24 -5.28 9.74 -5.08
N PRO A 25 -6.14 10.71 -4.71
CA PRO A 25 -6.04 12.08 -5.20
C PRO A 25 -4.73 12.79 -4.84
N ASN A 26 -4.10 12.40 -3.72
CA ASN A 26 -2.93 13.08 -3.17
C ASN A 26 -1.63 12.34 -3.50
N CYS A 27 -1.66 11.01 -3.57
CA CYS A 27 -0.48 10.19 -3.75
C CYS A 27 -0.67 8.97 -4.67
N LEU A 28 0.45 8.32 -4.99
CA LEU A 28 0.47 6.99 -5.58
C LEU A 28 1.10 6.05 -4.55
N HIS A 29 0.28 5.20 -3.94
CA HIS A 29 0.76 4.15 -3.05
C HIS A 29 1.27 2.97 -3.88
N LYS A 30 2.58 2.75 -3.92
CA LYS A 30 3.17 1.49 -4.38
C LYS A 30 3.41 0.59 -3.17
N PHE A 31 2.69 -0.53 -3.11
CA PHE A 31 2.88 -1.62 -2.16
C PHE A 31 3.72 -2.73 -2.77
N GLU A 32 4.78 -3.12 -2.08
CA GLU A 32 5.66 -4.21 -2.49
C GLU A 32 6.21 -4.92 -1.25
N GLY A 33 5.95 -6.22 -1.10
CA GLY A 33 6.47 -7.03 0.01
C GLY A 33 6.08 -6.49 1.38
N GLY A 34 4.85 -6.01 1.56
CA GLY A 34 4.38 -5.50 2.85
C GLY A 34 4.75 -4.05 3.16
N LYS A 35 5.41 -3.33 2.24
CA LYS A 35 5.79 -1.92 2.44
C LYS A 35 5.08 -1.00 1.46
N CYS A 36 4.70 0.19 1.90
CA CYS A 36 4.26 1.28 1.02
C CYS A 36 5.39 2.28 0.82
N SER A 37 5.47 2.85 -0.36
CA SER A 37 6.38 3.94 -0.76
C SER A 37 5.97 5.32 -0.24
N CYS A 38 4.80 5.43 0.38
CA CYS A 38 4.21 6.66 0.89
C CYS A 38 4.65 7.00 2.33
N GLU A 39 5.69 6.34 2.85
CA GLU A 39 6.26 6.60 4.20
C GLU A 39 5.23 6.59 5.35
N ASP A 40 4.12 5.85 5.17
CA ASP A 40 2.98 5.80 6.10
C ASP A 40 2.25 7.14 6.30
N TYR A 41 2.31 8.05 5.32
CA TYR A 41 1.60 9.34 5.34
C TYR A 41 0.09 9.27 4.97
N TRP A 42 -0.45 8.05 4.74
CA TRP A 42 -1.85 7.69 4.38
C TRP A 42 -2.59 8.56 3.37
#